data_AF-A0A7C1FF29-F1
#
_entry.id   AF-A0A7C1FF29-F1
#
_cell.length_a   1.000
_cell.length_b   1.000
_cell.length_c   1.000
_cell.angle_alpha   90.00
_cell.angle_beta   90.00
_cell.angle_gamma   90.00
#
_symmetry.space_group_name_H-M   'P 1'
#
loop_
_entity.id
_entity.type
_entity.pdbx_description
1 polymer ?
#
loop_
_entity_poly.entity_id
_entity_poly.type
_entity_poly.pdbx_seq_one_letter_code
_entity_poly.pdbx_strand_id
1 'polypeptide(L)'
;MEEVRERSVTDLVAEIMRDVQRLVRDEVRLARTEIQESIADIAVGAAALGVGAVMALLGVAFIGVAAFFALLLVLPGWASGLLVAAGFFLLAAIAFIVGRSQLRPSRLRPEQTIRSLEEDREWLESRLR
;
A
#
# COMPACT_ATOMS: atom_id res chain seq x y z
N MET A 1 -20.50 -64.04 11.70
CA MET A 1 -21.36 -63.01 12.31
C MET A 1 -20.59 -61.72 12.23
N GLU A 2 -20.74 -60.98 11.13
CA GLU A 2 -20.05 -59.73 10.88
C GLU A 2 -21.13 -58.64 10.99
N GLU A 3 -21.18 -57.96 12.13
CA GLU A 3 -22.19 -56.95 12.40
C GLU A 3 -21.97 -55.76 11.45
N VAL A 4 -22.82 -55.66 10.44
CA VAL A 4 -23.01 -54.43 9.67
C VAL A 4 -23.68 -53.43 10.63
N ARG A 5 -22.88 -52.67 11.38
CA ARG A 5 -23.35 -51.56 12.19
C ARG A 5 -23.88 -50.48 11.24
N GLU A 6 -25.20 -50.45 11.07
CA GLU A 6 -25.91 -49.38 10.36
C GLU A 6 -25.48 -48.04 10.93
N ARG A 7 -24.84 -47.22 10.10
CA ARG A 7 -24.40 -45.87 10.49
C ARG A 7 -25.63 -45.07 10.92
N SER A 8 -25.60 -44.57 12.16
CA SER A 8 -26.67 -43.75 12.70
C SER A 8 -26.69 -42.37 12.02
N VAL A 9 -27.87 -41.76 11.86
CA VAL A 9 -28.02 -40.35 11.43
C VAL A 9 -27.17 -39.42 12.31
N THR A 10 -27.00 -39.77 13.58
CA THR A 10 -26.13 -39.07 14.53
C THR A 10 -24.66 -39.10 14.11
N ASP A 11 -24.17 -40.19 13.52
CA ASP A 11 -22.79 -40.32 13.06
C ASP A 11 -22.52 -39.45 11.82
N LEU A 12 -23.48 -39.35 10.89
CA LEU A 12 -23.37 -38.48 9.71
C LEU A 12 -23.38 -36.99 10.10
N VAL A 13 -24.26 -36.58 11.00
CA VAL A 13 -24.31 -35.19 11.49
C VAL A 13 -22.99 -34.84 12.19
N ALA A 14 -22.44 -35.75 12.99
CA ALA A 14 -21.15 -35.57 13.63
C ALA A 14 -20.01 -35.47 12.58
N GLU A 15 -20.09 -36.19 11.46
CA GLU A 15 -19.14 -36.12 10.36
C GLU A 15 -19.18 -34.78 9.61
N ILE A 16 -20.37 -34.31 9.26
CA ILE A 16 -20.56 -33.00 8.61
C ILE A 16 -20.05 -31.86 9.51
N MET A 17 -20.31 -31.93 10.82
CA MET A 17 -19.80 -30.90 11.75
C MET A 17 -18.28 -30.90 11.83
N ARG A 18 -17.64 -32.08 11.75
CA ARG A 18 -16.18 -32.20 11.64
C ARG A 18 -15.66 -31.65 10.31
N ASP A 19 -16.39 -31.84 9.21
CA ASP A 19 -16.02 -31.30 7.90
C ASP A 19 -16.11 -29.78 7.84
N VAL A 20 -17.17 -29.20 8.41
CA VAL A 20 -17.31 -27.74 8.52
C VAL A 20 -16.20 -27.15 9.38
N GLN A 21 -15.85 -27.78 10.50
CA GLN A 21 -14.72 -27.35 11.32
C GLN A 21 -13.38 -27.44 10.59
N ARG A 22 -13.19 -28.47 9.75
CA ARG A 22 -12.00 -28.60 8.89
C ARG A 22 -11.96 -27.48 7.86
N LEU A 23 -13.06 -27.26 7.12
CA LEU A 23 -13.17 -26.21 6.12
C LEU A 23 -12.89 -24.82 6.69
N VAL A 24 -13.47 -24.48 7.84
CA VAL A 24 -13.23 -23.18 8.49
C VAL A 24 -11.76 -23.00 8.87
N ARG A 25 -11.10 -24.06 9.36
CA ARG A 25 -9.66 -24.00 9.69
C ARG A 25 -8.80 -23.86 8.44
N ASP A 26 -9.19 -24.51 7.35
CA ASP A 26 -8.48 -24.43 6.07
C ASP A 26 -8.65 -23.05 5.44
N GLU A 27 -9.84 -22.46 5.50
CA GLU A 27 -10.10 -21.10 5.00
C GLU A 27 -9.31 -20.06 5.80
N VAL A 28 -9.25 -20.19 7.12
CA VAL A 28 -8.41 -19.34 7.98
C VAL A 28 -6.93 -19.52 7.64
N ARG A 29 -6.49 -20.74 7.33
CA ARG A 29 -5.10 -21.01 6.91
C ARG A 29 -4.81 -20.40 5.54
N LEU A 30 -5.74 -20.50 4.60
CA LEU A 30 -5.64 -19.93 3.27
C LEU A 30 -5.58 -18.40 3.35
N ALA A 31 -6.56 -17.78 4.01
CA ALA A 31 -6.59 -16.33 4.24
C ALA A 31 -5.31 -15.84 4.93
N ARG A 32 -4.79 -16.59 5.91
CA ARG A 32 -3.52 -16.26 6.57
C ARG A 32 -2.32 -16.35 5.61
N THR A 33 -2.35 -17.24 4.63
CA THR A 33 -1.29 -17.39 3.62
C THR A 33 -1.36 -16.25 2.60
N GLU A 34 -2.54 -15.97 2.07
CA GLU A 34 -2.78 -14.88 1.11
C GLU A 34 -2.42 -13.50 1.70
N ILE A 35 -2.76 -13.26 2.97
CA ILE A 35 -2.34 -12.04 3.68
C ILE A 35 -0.82 -11.97 3.79
N GLN A 36 -0.12 -13.07 4.09
CA GLN A 36 1.34 -13.08 4.19
C GLN A 36 2.01 -12.83 2.84
N GLU A 37 1.52 -13.45 1.77
CA GLU A 37 2.02 -13.21 0.41
C GLU A 37 1.79 -11.76 -0.01
N SER A 38 0.59 -11.23 0.23
CA SER A 38 0.26 -9.82 -0.02
C SER A 38 1.20 -8.87 0.73
N ILE A 39 1.48 -9.15 2.00
CA ILE A 39 2.42 -8.35 2.80
C ILE A 39 3.84 -8.45 2.25
N ALA A 40 4.29 -9.65 1.84
CA ALA A 40 5.62 -9.86 1.29
C ALA A 40 5.81 -9.08 -0.02
N ASP A 41 4.83 -9.11 -0.92
CA ASP A 41 4.86 -8.37 -2.19
C ASP A 41 4.88 -6.86 -1.96
N ILE A 42 4.04 -6.37 -1.04
CA ILE A 42 4.07 -4.96 -0.63
C ILE A 42 5.43 -4.60 -0.03
N ALA A 43 6.03 -5.46 0.79
CA ALA A 43 7.32 -5.21 1.40
C ALA A 43 8.45 -5.14 0.37
N VAL A 44 8.47 -6.05 -0.61
CA VAL A 44 9.44 -6.03 -1.71
C VAL A 44 9.25 -4.78 -2.57
N GLY A 45 8.02 -4.43 -2.92
CA GLY A 45 7.70 -3.21 -3.65
C GLY A 45 8.14 -1.95 -2.91
N ALA A 46 7.85 -1.85 -1.62
CA ALA A 46 8.27 -0.74 -0.76
C ALA A 46 9.80 -0.66 -0.64
N ALA A 47 10.50 -1.79 -0.52
CA ALA A 47 11.96 -1.84 -0.48
C ALA A 47 12.57 -1.35 -1.81
N ALA A 48 12.06 -1.81 -2.95
CA ALA A 48 12.51 -1.39 -4.27
C ALA A 48 12.29 0.12 -4.49
N LEU A 49 11.13 0.64 -4.10
CA LEU A 49 10.85 2.09 -4.13
C LEU A 49 11.79 2.86 -3.21
N GLY A 50 12.08 2.34 -2.01
CA GLY A 50 13.03 2.95 -1.08
C GLY A 50 14.43 3.05 -1.67
N VAL A 51 14.95 1.96 -2.26
CA VAL A 51 16.26 1.96 -2.94
C VAL A 51 16.26 2.94 -4.11
N GLY A 52 15.21 2.92 -4.94
CA GLY A 52 15.06 3.84 -6.06
C GLY A 52 15.07 5.31 -5.63
N ALA A 53 14.37 5.64 -4.54
CA ALA A 53 14.34 6.98 -3.98
C ALA A 53 15.72 7.45 -3.49
N VAL A 54 16.48 6.56 -2.81
CA VAL A 54 17.85 6.87 -2.37
C VAL A 54 18.77 7.06 -3.57
N MET A 55 18.69 6.20 -4.59
CA MET A 55 19.49 6.34 -5.81
C MET A 55 19.17 7.63 -6.56
N ALA A 56 17.89 8.00 -6.66
CA ALA A 56 17.46 9.25 -7.26
C ALA A 56 18.01 10.47 -6.49
N LEU A 57 17.96 10.44 -5.15
CA LEU A 57 18.51 11.50 -4.31
C LEU A 57 20.02 11.66 -4.53
N LEU A 58 20.77 10.56 -4.58
CA LEU A 58 22.20 10.59 -4.88
C LEU A 58 22.47 11.12 -6.29
N GLY A 59 21.71 10.69 -7.29
CA GLY A 59 21.82 11.21 -8.67
C GLY A 59 21.62 12.72 -8.75
N VAL A 60 20.59 13.24 -8.08
CA VAL A 60 20.31 14.68 -7.98
C VAL A 60 21.48 15.43 -7.29
N ALA A 61 22.05 14.86 -6.23
CA ALA A 61 23.22 15.44 -5.55
C ALA A 61 24.45 15.51 -6.48
N PHE A 62 24.75 14.43 -7.23
CA PHE A 62 25.85 14.41 -8.19
C PHE A 62 25.64 15.40 -9.34
N ILE A 63 24.40 15.57 -9.82
CA ILE A 63 24.07 16.62 -10.80
C ILE A 63 24.37 18.00 -10.23
N GLY A 64 24.05 18.26 -8.96
CA GLY A 64 24.40 19.52 -8.29
C GLY A 64 25.91 19.77 -8.23
N VAL A 65 26.68 18.74 -7.87
CA VAL A 65 28.15 18.82 -7.85
C VAL A 65 28.70 19.09 -9.25
N ALA A 66 28.22 18.38 -10.27
CA ALA A 66 28.62 18.59 -11.65
C ALA A 66 28.28 20.01 -12.13
N ALA A 67 27.07 20.50 -11.83
CA ALA A 67 26.65 21.86 -12.15
C ALA A 67 27.52 22.92 -11.44
N PHE A 68 27.87 22.68 -10.18
CA PHE A 68 28.76 23.57 -9.43
C PHE A 68 30.14 23.68 -10.09
N PHE A 69 30.75 22.55 -10.46
CA PHE A 69 32.04 22.54 -11.17
C PHE A 69 31.94 23.14 -12.58
N ALA A 70 30.84 22.92 -13.30
CA ALA A 70 30.62 23.54 -14.59
C ALA A 70 30.53 25.08 -14.49
N LEU A 71 29.82 25.59 -13.48
CA LEU A 71 29.70 27.03 -13.23
C LEU A 71 31.01 27.64 -12.74
N LEU A 72 31.85 26.89 -12.02
CA LEU A 72 33.19 27.35 -11.61
C LEU A 72 34.10 27.71 -12.79
N LEU A 73 33.83 27.21 -14.01
CA LEU A 73 34.57 27.58 -15.21
C LEU A 73 34.35 29.04 -15.62
N VAL A 74 33.24 29.66 -15.17
CA VAL A 74 32.80 31.00 -15.60
C VAL A 74 32.47 31.93 -14.43
N LEU A 75 32.32 31.43 -13.21
CA LEU A 75 31.92 32.17 -12.01
C LEU A 75 32.81 31.83 -10.81
N PRO A 76 32.98 32.75 -9.84
CA PRO A 76 33.65 32.44 -8.57
C PRO A 76 32.82 31.44 -7.75
N GLY A 77 33.49 30.60 -6.96
CA GLY A 77 32.85 29.48 -6.25
C GLY A 77 31.68 29.86 -5.35
N TRP A 78 31.71 31.04 -4.73
CA TRP A 78 30.58 31.50 -3.90
C TRP A 78 29.31 31.74 -4.75
N ALA A 79 29.45 32.26 -5.96
CA ALA A 79 28.32 32.55 -6.86
C ALA A 79 27.77 31.25 -7.47
N SER A 80 28.66 30.34 -7.90
CA SER A 80 28.28 29.01 -8.37
C SER A 80 27.50 28.23 -7.30
N GLY A 81 27.97 28.30 -6.04
CA GLY A 81 27.32 27.64 -4.90
C GLY A 81 25.91 28.18 -4.66
N LEU A 82 25.74 29.51 -4.68
CA LEU A 82 24.43 30.14 -4.52
C LEU A 82 23.45 29.76 -5.63
N LEU A 83 23.90 29.72 -6.89
CA LEU A 83 23.03 29.36 -8.02
C LEU A 83 22.56 27.89 -7.94
N VAL A 84 23.47 26.96 -7.63
CA VAL A 84 23.10 25.54 -7.46
C VAL A 84 22.16 25.37 -6.26
N ALA A 85 22.45 26.03 -5.14
CA ALA A 85 21.59 26.00 -3.97
C ALA A 85 20.19 26.56 -4.26
N ALA A 86 20.10 27.70 -4.96
CA ALA A 86 18.83 28.27 -5.38
C ALA A 86 18.03 27.31 -6.27
N GLY A 87 18.70 26.60 -7.20
CA GLY A 87 18.09 25.55 -8.01
C GLY A 87 17.49 24.43 -7.17
N PHE A 88 18.24 23.92 -6.18
CA PHE A 88 17.72 22.89 -5.27
C PHE A 88 16.56 23.37 -4.41
N PHE A 89 16.62 24.60 -3.87
CA PHE A 89 15.50 25.17 -3.12
C PHE A 89 14.25 25.33 -3.98
N LEU A 90 14.39 25.72 -5.25
CA LEU A 90 13.27 25.81 -6.18
C LEU A 90 12.64 24.43 -6.43
N LEU A 91 13.47 23.42 -6.72
CA LEU A 91 12.99 22.04 -6.89
C LEU A 91 12.30 21.51 -5.63
N ALA A 92 12.87 21.77 -4.45
CA ALA A 92 12.30 21.38 -3.16
C ALA A 92 10.96 22.09 -2.91
N ALA A 93 10.83 23.38 -3.23
CA ALA A 93 9.58 24.12 -3.10
C ALA A 93 8.48 23.53 -4.01
N ILE A 94 8.82 23.21 -5.27
CA ILE A 94 7.87 22.56 -6.20
C ILE A 94 7.45 21.19 -5.65
N ALA A 95 8.41 20.35 -5.25
CA ALA A 95 8.13 19.04 -4.68
C ALA A 95 7.26 19.13 -3.42
N PHE A 96 7.50 20.11 -2.55
CA PHE A 96 6.71 20.35 -1.34
C PHE A 96 5.27 20.75 -1.68
N ILE A 97 5.07 21.66 -2.63
CA ILE A 97 3.72 22.08 -3.06
C ILE A 97 2.95 20.91 -3.68
N VAL A 98 3.61 20.14 -4.55
CA VAL A 98 3.00 18.97 -5.20
C VAL A 98 2.67 17.90 -4.17
N GLY A 99 3.62 17.53 -3.30
CA GLY A 99 3.42 16.56 -2.23
C GLY A 99 2.27 16.95 -1.30
N ARG A 100 2.25 18.22 -0.86
CA ARG A 100 1.15 18.76 -0.04
C ARG A 100 -0.20 18.68 -0.75
N SER A 101 -0.24 18.86 -2.08
CA SER A 101 -1.49 18.80 -2.84
C SER A 101 -2.06 17.38 -2.95
N GLN A 102 -1.18 16.38 -2.99
CA GLN A 102 -1.53 14.96 -3.07
C GLN A 102 -1.98 14.40 -1.71
N LEU A 103 -1.41 14.91 -0.61
CA LEU A 103 -1.78 14.51 0.75
C LEU A 103 -3.04 15.21 1.29
N ARG A 104 -3.77 15.96 0.45
CA ARG A 104 -4.98 16.66 0.89
C ARG A 104 -6.07 15.64 1.29
N PRO A 105 -6.72 15.81 2.45
CA PRO A 105 -7.78 14.90 2.91
C PRO A 105 -8.90 14.69 1.88
N SER A 106 -9.19 15.70 1.05
CA SER A 106 -10.19 15.61 -0.02
C SER A 106 -9.84 14.58 -1.10
N ARG A 107 -8.56 14.25 -1.31
CA ARG A 107 -8.12 13.18 -2.24
C ARG A 107 -7.95 11.82 -1.56
N LEU A 108 -7.94 11.79 -0.23
CA LEU A 108 -7.78 10.58 0.58
C LEU A 108 -9.12 10.02 1.07
N ARG A 109 -10.23 10.74 0.84
CA ARG A 109 -11.57 10.22 1.11
C ARG A 109 -12.01 9.32 -0.05
N PRO A 110 -12.26 8.01 0.19
CA PRO A 110 -12.80 7.13 -0.84
C PRO A 110 -14.29 7.46 -1.04
N GLU A 111 -14.57 8.45 -1.90
CA GLU A 111 -15.92 8.95 -2.16
C GLU A 111 -16.87 7.84 -2.63
N GLN A 112 -16.36 6.87 -3.40
CA GLN A 112 -17.14 5.74 -3.89
C GLN A 112 -17.52 4.78 -2.76
N THR A 113 -16.59 4.48 -1.85
CA THR A 113 -16.85 3.62 -0.68
C THR A 113 -17.81 4.29 0.31
N ILE A 114 -17.68 5.61 0.49
CA ILE A 114 -18.60 6.35 1.35
C ILE A 114 -20.01 6.33 0.74
N ARG A 115 -20.12 6.56 -0.58
CA ARG A 115 -21.41 6.51 -1.30
C ARG A 115 -22.07 5.13 -1.23
N SER A 116 -21.31 4.06 -1.45
CA SER A 116 -21.87 2.70 -1.36
C SER A 116 -22.39 2.38 0.05
N LEU A 117 -21.69 2.85 1.09
CA LEU A 117 -22.14 2.68 2.48
C LEU A 117 -23.39 3.52 2.80
N GLU A 118 -23.54 4.69 2.18
CA GLU A 118 -24.75 5.52 2.30
C GLU A 118 -25.95 4.86 1.61
N GLU A 119 -25.76 4.33 0.39
CA GLU A 119 -26.79 3.58 -0.35
C GLU A 119 -27.22 2.31 0.39
N ASP A 120 -26.28 1.54 0.94
CA ASP A 120 -26.57 0.34 1.74
C ASP A 120 -27.39 0.68 2.99
N ARG A 121 -27.08 1.81 3.63
CA ARG A 121 -27.83 2.29 4.80
C ARG A 121 -29.26 2.69 4.42
N GLU A 122 -29.45 3.43 3.34
CA GLU A 122 -30.78 3.80 2.85
C GLU A 122 -31.62 2.57 2.48
N TRP A 123 -31.00 1.58 1.85
CA TRP A 123 -31.66 0.31 1.54
C TRP A 123 -32.12 -0.41 2.83
N LEU A 124 -31.27 -0.47 3.86
CA LEU A 124 -31.62 -1.07 5.15
C LEU A 124 -32.75 -0.31 5.88
N GLU A 125 -32.71 1.03 5.89
CA GLU A 125 -33.76 1.85 6.52
C GLU A 125 -35.11 1.71 5.78
N SER A 126 -35.10 1.53 4.45
CA SER A 126 -36.30 1.27 3.66
C SER A 126 -36.95 -0.09 3.93
N ARG A 127 -36.15 -1.07 4.38
CA ARG A 127 -36.62 -2.45 4.67
C ARG A 127 -37.21 -2.60 6.07
N LEU A 128 -36.88 -1.68 6.97
CA LEU A 128 -37.30 -1.67 8.38
C LEU A 128 -38.53 -0.78 8.65
N ARG A 129 -39.01 -0.06 7.64
CA ARG A 129 -40.32 0.65 7.63
C ARG A 129 -41.39 -0.20 6.97
#